data_AF-A0A662V0V7-F1
#
_entry.id   AF-A0A662V0V7-F1
#
_cell.length_a   1.000
_cell.length_b   1.000
_cell.length_c   1.000
_cell.angle_alpha   90.00
_cell.angle_beta   90.00
_cell.angle_gamma   90.00
#
_symmetry.space_group_name_H-M   'P 1'
#
loop_
_entity.id
_entity.type
_entity.pdbx_description
1 polymer ?
#
loop_
_entity_poly.entity_id
_entity_poly.type
_entity_poly.pdbx_seq_one_letter_code
_entity_poly.pdbx_strand_id
1 'polypeptide(L)'
;MHRSPLKKRVLDLLRSALMTLRGVSIHGVNVSLSWGRSRASLIDLFRGLDYFALKSGLKVIIVFDEVQKLSGPLKVEVCDAISYAFDYMEGLSFILSGSEMGVLYGLLNNPQSSLYGRAYIEVVTRRLMRDESLDFLRKGFSELGINVSDDELVYVVDKLNGIIGWLTYYGYLRSHGYV
;
A
#
# COMPACT_ATOMS: atom_id res chain seq x y z
N MET A 1 -28.55 8.16 4.86
CA MET A 1 -27.10 8.40 5.09
C MET A 1 -26.74 9.83 4.70
N HIS A 2 -26.62 10.72 5.68
CA HIS A 2 -26.23 12.11 5.45
C HIS A 2 -24.71 12.17 5.27
N ARG A 3 -24.20 12.24 4.03
CA ARG A 3 -22.76 12.47 3.79
C ARG A 3 -22.44 13.87 4.32
N SER A 4 -21.55 13.98 5.31
CA SER A 4 -21.10 15.27 5.86
C SER A 4 -20.71 16.23 4.71
N PRO A 5 -21.10 17.51 4.74
CA PRO A 5 -20.93 18.45 3.63
C PRO A 5 -19.48 18.57 3.12
N LEU A 6 -18.50 18.37 4.00
CA LEU A 6 -17.07 18.32 3.67
C LEU A 6 -16.72 17.14 2.73
N LYS A 7 -17.19 15.92 3.05
CA LYS A 7 -16.92 14.72 2.25
C LYS A 7 -17.49 14.83 0.84
N LYS A 8 -18.68 15.43 0.69
CA LYS A 8 -19.30 15.65 -0.62
C LYS A 8 -18.45 16.61 -1.45
N ARG A 9 -18.04 17.73 -0.88
CA ARG A 9 -17.19 18.73 -1.54
C ARG A 9 -15.84 18.16 -2.01
N VAL A 10 -15.20 17.34 -1.18
CA VAL A 10 -13.94 16.66 -1.53
C VAL A 10 -14.13 15.70 -2.71
N LEU A 11 -15.18 14.87 -2.68
CA LEU A 11 -15.49 13.94 -3.77
C LEU A 11 -15.82 14.68 -5.07
N ASP A 12 -16.57 15.77 -5.00
CA ASP A 12 -16.92 16.59 -6.17
C ASP A 12 -15.67 17.22 -6.79
N LEU A 13 -14.74 17.70 -5.97
CA LEU A 13 -13.46 18.24 -6.42
C LEU A 13 -12.57 17.17 -7.06
N LEU A 14 -12.46 15.99 -6.43
CA LEU A 14 -11.72 14.86 -6.99
C LEU A 14 -12.29 14.45 -8.35
N ARG A 15 -13.62 14.32 -8.43
CA ARG A 15 -14.31 14.01 -9.69
C ARG A 15 -14.03 15.08 -10.75
N SER A 16 -14.11 16.35 -10.39
CA SER A 16 -13.80 17.44 -11.32
C SER A 16 -12.35 17.40 -11.81
N ALA A 17 -11.40 17.04 -10.95
CA ALA A 17 -9.99 16.97 -11.30
C ALA A 17 -9.68 15.77 -12.22
N LEU A 18 -10.41 14.67 -12.08
CA LEU A 18 -10.21 13.47 -12.88
C LEU A 18 -10.99 13.49 -14.20
N MET A 19 -12.16 14.16 -14.27
CA MET A 19 -12.96 14.28 -15.50
C MET A 19 -12.31 15.15 -16.58
N THR A 20 -11.34 16.00 -16.23
CA THR A 20 -10.58 16.80 -17.21
C THR A 20 -9.56 15.97 -17.99
N LEU A 21 -9.24 14.77 -17.49
CA LEU A 21 -8.29 13.86 -18.09
C LEU A 21 -8.97 13.06 -19.21
N ARG A 22 -8.35 13.04 -20.40
CA ARG A 22 -8.90 12.33 -21.56
C ARG A 22 -8.86 10.82 -21.34
N GLY A 23 -9.95 10.12 -21.61
CA GLY A 23 -9.97 8.65 -21.50
C GLY A 23 -10.13 8.14 -20.06
N VAL A 24 -10.52 9.01 -19.13
CA VAL A 24 -10.86 8.63 -17.75
C VAL A 24 -12.35 8.38 -17.63
N SER A 25 -12.72 7.24 -17.07
CA SER A 25 -14.09 6.91 -16.72
C SER A 25 -14.20 6.62 -15.23
N ILE A 26 -15.11 7.32 -14.55
CA ILE A 26 -15.31 7.21 -13.11
C ILE A 26 -16.61 6.45 -12.85
N HIS A 27 -16.51 5.26 -12.27
CA HIS A 27 -17.65 4.42 -11.88
C HIS A 27 -17.64 4.24 -10.36
N GLY A 28 -18.44 5.05 -9.66
CA GLY A 28 -18.44 5.08 -8.20
C GLY A 28 -17.10 5.59 -7.66
N VAL A 29 -16.33 4.72 -6.99
CA VAL A 29 -14.97 5.00 -6.50
C VAL A 29 -13.88 4.49 -7.46
N ASN A 30 -14.26 3.74 -8.50
CA ASN A 30 -13.32 3.18 -9.45
C ASN A 30 -13.02 4.16 -10.58
N VAL A 31 -11.74 4.26 -10.94
CA VAL A 31 -11.25 5.08 -12.04
C VAL A 31 -10.65 4.14 -13.08
N SER A 32 -11.20 4.14 -14.29
CA SER A 32 -10.68 3.37 -15.43
C SER A 32 -10.02 4.31 -16.42
N LEU A 33 -8.83 3.95 -16.88
CA LEU A 33 -8.09 4.66 -17.93
C LEU A 33 -8.16 3.86 -19.23
N SER A 34 -8.51 4.53 -20.34
CA SER A 34 -8.39 3.94 -21.67
C SER A 34 -6.94 4.04 -22.15
N TRP A 35 -6.29 2.91 -22.40
CA TRP A 35 -4.92 2.84 -22.91
C TRP A 35 -4.93 2.76 -24.45
N GLY A 36 -4.30 3.72 -25.15
CA GLY A 36 -4.29 3.77 -26.63
C GLY A 36 -3.97 5.14 -27.23
N ARG A 37 -4.32 5.35 -28.51
CA ARG A 37 -4.04 6.60 -29.28
C ARG A 37 -4.69 7.86 -28.71
N SER A 38 -5.65 7.73 -27.80
CA SER A 38 -6.26 8.81 -27.02
C SER A 38 -5.75 8.75 -25.56
N ARG A 39 -4.59 9.38 -25.32
CA ARG A 39 -3.77 9.25 -24.11
C ARG A 39 -4.39 9.93 -22.87
N ALA A 40 -4.74 9.15 -21.86
CA ALA A 40 -4.35 9.47 -20.48
C ALA A 40 -3.15 8.60 -20.14
N SER A 41 -2.05 9.22 -19.71
CA SER A 41 -0.91 8.53 -19.12
C SER A 41 -1.05 8.48 -17.60
N LEU A 42 -0.26 7.62 -16.92
CA LEU A 42 -0.13 7.70 -15.45
C LEU A 42 0.29 9.09 -14.97
N ILE A 43 1.11 9.80 -15.76
CA ILE A 43 1.53 11.16 -15.47
C ILE A 43 0.33 12.11 -15.46
N ASP A 44 -0.60 11.97 -16.41
CA ASP A 44 -1.80 12.82 -16.46
C ASP A 44 -2.74 12.52 -15.29
N LEU A 45 -2.88 11.24 -14.92
CA LEU A 45 -3.59 10.85 -13.70
C LEU A 45 -2.96 11.52 -12.46
N PHE A 46 -1.64 11.42 -12.31
CA PHE A 46 -0.92 12.00 -11.18
C PHE A 46 -1.07 13.53 -11.15
N ARG A 47 -1.01 14.22 -12.30
CA ARG A 47 -1.30 15.66 -12.37
C ARG A 47 -2.71 16.01 -11.91
N GLY A 48 -3.71 15.23 -12.32
CA GLY A 48 -5.09 15.42 -11.86
C GLY A 48 -5.22 15.25 -10.35
N LEU A 49 -4.57 14.23 -9.79
CA LEU A 49 -4.53 13.97 -8.35
C LEU A 49 -3.76 15.05 -7.58
N ASP A 50 -2.65 15.54 -8.12
CA ASP A 50 -1.86 16.62 -7.53
C ASP A 50 -2.65 17.93 -7.50
N TYR A 51 -3.30 18.29 -8.61
CA TYR A 51 -4.22 19.42 -8.66
C TYR A 51 -5.33 19.31 -7.59
N PHE A 52 -5.92 18.12 -7.45
CA PHE A 52 -6.91 17.85 -6.40
C PHE A 52 -6.30 18.03 -5.01
N ALA A 53 -5.10 17.48 -4.75
CA ALA A 53 -4.39 17.59 -3.49
C ALA A 53 -4.19 19.07 -3.10
N LEU A 54 -3.62 19.86 -4.01
CA LEU A 54 -3.34 21.28 -3.81
C LEU A 54 -4.62 22.10 -3.60
N LYS A 55 -5.69 21.85 -4.37
CA LYS A 55 -6.96 22.57 -4.22
C LYS A 55 -7.75 22.20 -2.98
N SER A 56 -7.64 20.96 -2.52
CA SER A 56 -8.31 20.50 -1.31
C SER A 56 -7.54 20.83 -0.03
N GLY A 57 -6.25 21.15 -0.13
CA GLY A 57 -5.35 21.27 1.01
C GLY A 57 -5.04 19.93 1.67
N LEU A 58 -5.25 18.81 0.96
CA LEU A 58 -5.00 17.45 1.43
C LEU A 58 -3.79 16.87 0.69
N LYS A 59 -3.07 15.95 1.34
CA LYS A 59 -2.09 15.08 0.69
C LYS A 59 -2.81 13.89 0.05
N VAL A 60 -2.40 13.50 -1.15
CA VAL A 60 -2.84 12.25 -1.79
C VAL A 60 -1.74 11.22 -1.65
N ILE A 61 -2.05 10.08 -1.03
CA ILE A 61 -1.14 8.95 -0.87
C ILE A 61 -1.49 7.90 -1.93
N ILE A 62 -0.50 7.51 -2.72
CA ILE A 62 -0.61 6.48 -3.75
C ILE A 62 0.21 5.28 -3.31
N VAL A 63 -0.46 4.13 -3.14
CA VAL A 63 0.17 2.90 -2.65
C VAL A 63 0.29 1.89 -3.80
N PHE A 64 1.53 1.45 -4.05
CA PHE A 64 1.82 0.32 -4.93
C PHE A 64 2.19 -0.88 -4.05
N ASP A 65 1.27 -1.83 -3.94
CA ASP A 65 1.50 -3.05 -3.20
C ASP A 65 2.24 -4.07 -4.09
N GLU A 66 3.30 -4.68 -3.56
CA GLU A 66 4.16 -5.64 -4.26
C GLU A 66 4.69 -5.09 -5.58
N VAL A 67 5.23 -3.87 -5.56
CA VAL A 67 5.66 -3.13 -6.76
C VAL A 67 6.68 -3.93 -7.59
N GLN A 68 7.43 -4.83 -6.95
CA GLN A 68 8.38 -5.70 -7.62
C GLN A 68 7.74 -6.71 -8.58
N LYS A 69 6.42 -6.98 -8.47
CA LYS A 69 5.66 -7.81 -9.42
C LYS A 69 5.44 -7.12 -10.76
N LEU A 70 5.63 -5.80 -10.84
CA LEU A 70 5.60 -5.08 -12.11
C LEU A 70 6.74 -5.57 -13.00
N SER A 71 6.42 -5.83 -14.27
CA SER A 71 7.37 -6.34 -15.25
C SER A 71 7.18 -5.69 -16.62
N GLY A 72 8.19 -5.82 -17.47
CA GLY A 72 8.15 -5.34 -18.85
C GLY A 72 7.90 -3.83 -18.97
N PRO A 73 7.20 -3.38 -20.03
CA PRO A 73 6.93 -1.96 -20.28
C PRO A 73 6.15 -1.26 -19.17
N LEU A 74 5.26 -1.97 -18.49
CA LEU A 74 4.45 -1.40 -17.40
C LEU A 74 5.31 -0.99 -16.20
N LYS A 75 6.35 -1.77 -15.87
CA LYS A 75 7.31 -1.41 -14.82
C LYS A 75 7.97 -0.08 -15.13
N VAL A 76 8.43 0.10 -16.37
CA VAL A 76 9.10 1.32 -16.82
C VAL A 76 8.14 2.51 -16.74
N GLU A 77 6.93 2.36 -17.28
CA GLU A 77 5.92 3.42 -17.28
C GLU A 77 5.54 3.87 -15.86
N VAL A 78 5.36 2.93 -14.93
CA VAL A 78 5.08 3.24 -13.52
C VAL A 78 6.26 3.94 -12.87
N CYS A 79 7.50 3.45 -13.05
CA CYS A 79 8.69 4.07 -12.47
C CYS A 79 8.89 5.49 -13.00
N ASP A 80 8.71 5.70 -14.31
CA ASP A 80 8.85 7.01 -14.96
C ASP A 80 7.78 7.98 -14.46
N ALA A 81 6.54 7.52 -14.30
CA ALA A 81 5.46 8.35 -13.77
C ALA A 81 5.70 8.75 -12.30
N ILE A 82 6.16 7.81 -11.46
CA ILE A 82 6.50 8.10 -10.06
C ILE A 82 7.68 9.06 -10.00
N SER A 83 8.71 8.86 -10.82
CA SER A 83 9.89 9.73 -10.87
C SER A 83 9.53 11.16 -11.29
N TYR A 84 8.68 11.29 -12.31
CA TYR A 84 8.17 12.59 -12.75
C TYR A 84 7.33 13.26 -11.64
N ALA A 85 6.45 12.50 -10.97
CA ALA A 85 5.67 13.05 -9.87
C ALA A 85 6.56 13.46 -8.68
N PHE A 86 7.57 12.68 -8.34
CA PHE A 86 8.52 13.01 -7.28
C PHE A 86 9.22 14.35 -7.54
N ASP A 87 9.61 14.62 -8.78
CA ASP A 87 10.36 15.83 -9.14
C ASP A 87 9.47 17.08 -9.26
N TYR A 88 8.19 16.93 -9.63
CA TYR A 88 7.35 18.05 -10.07
C TYR A 88 5.99 18.18 -9.36
N MET A 89 5.63 17.26 -8.45
CA MET A 89 4.30 17.25 -7.80
C MET A 89 4.42 17.19 -6.27
N GLU A 90 3.98 18.25 -5.59
CA GLU A 90 4.14 18.40 -4.14
C GLU A 90 2.97 17.79 -3.33
N GLY A 91 1.81 17.66 -3.96
CA GLY A 91 0.57 17.17 -3.35
C GLY A 91 0.53 15.65 -3.19
N LEU A 92 1.47 14.92 -3.81
CA LEU A 92 1.51 13.47 -3.83
C LEU A 92 2.56 12.90 -2.87
N SER A 93 2.27 11.72 -2.34
CA SER A 93 3.22 10.85 -1.64
C SER A 93 3.05 9.42 -2.13
N PHE A 94 4.15 8.69 -2.30
CA PHE A 94 4.13 7.30 -2.77
C PHE A 94 4.55 6.35 -1.65
N ILE A 95 3.85 5.23 -1.52
CA ILE A 95 4.23 4.09 -0.68
C ILE A 95 4.42 2.90 -1.60
N LEU A 96 5.62 2.33 -1.59
CA LEU A 96 5.96 1.14 -2.34
C LEU A 96 6.20 0.01 -1.35
N SER A 97 5.43 -1.07 -1.44
CA SER A 97 5.70 -2.28 -0.66
C SER A 97 6.38 -3.34 -1.53
N GLY A 98 7.12 -4.24 -0.90
CA GLY A 98 7.62 -5.43 -1.56
C GLY A 98 8.09 -6.50 -0.59
N SER A 99 7.60 -7.72 -0.77
CA SER A 99 8.03 -8.91 -0.04
C SER A 99 9.38 -9.45 -0.51
N GLU A 100 9.78 -9.16 -1.75
CA GLU A 100 11.08 -9.55 -2.31
C GLU A 100 12.04 -8.35 -2.35
N MET A 101 12.66 -8.05 -1.20
CA MET A 101 13.52 -6.87 -1.01
C MET A 101 14.63 -6.75 -2.06
N GLY A 102 15.24 -7.86 -2.49
CA GLY A 102 16.28 -7.84 -3.52
C GLY A 102 15.78 -7.27 -4.87
N VAL A 103 14.57 -7.62 -5.28
CA VAL A 103 13.97 -7.13 -6.53
C VAL A 103 13.54 -5.67 -6.36
N LEU A 104 13.02 -5.30 -5.19
CA LEU A 104 12.68 -3.91 -4.86
C LEU A 104 13.93 -3.00 -4.88
N TYR A 105 15.04 -3.42 -4.27
CA TYR A 105 16.30 -2.68 -4.36
C TYR A 105 16.84 -2.63 -5.79
N GLY A 106 16.66 -3.69 -6.58
CA GLY A 106 16.98 -3.66 -8.01
C GLY A 106 16.14 -2.66 -8.83
N LEU A 107 15.00 -2.22 -8.30
CA LEU A 107 14.17 -1.15 -8.87
C LEU A 107 14.60 0.23 -8.38
N LEU A 108 14.98 0.38 -7.11
CA LEU A 108 15.33 1.67 -6.48
C LEU A 108 16.81 2.06 -6.66
N ASN A 109 17.72 1.10 -6.61
CA ASN A 109 19.19 1.31 -6.56
C ASN A 109 19.91 0.96 -7.88
N ASN A 110 19.17 0.70 -8.95
CA ASN A 110 19.75 0.44 -10.27
C ASN A 110 19.91 1.76 -11.04
N PRO A 111 21.13 2.16 -11.47
CA PRO A 111 21.36 3.38 -12.24
C PRO A 111 20.57 3.51 -13.56
N GLN A 112 20.05 2.40 -14.10
CA GLN A 112 19.19 2.40 -15.29
C GLN A 112 17.71 2.64 -14.98
N SER A 113 17.32 2.62 -13.70
CA SER A 113 15.96 2.90 -13.26
C SER A 113 15.75 4.40 -13.15
N SER A 114 14.60 4.90 -13.60
CA SER A 114 14.23 6.30 -13.42
C SER A 114 14.10 6.71 -11.96
N LEU A 115 13.87 5.77 -11.04
CA LEU A 115 13.78 6.03 -9.61
C LEU A 115 15.15 6.17 -8.92
N TYR A 116 16.24 5.86 -9.61
CA TYR A 116 17.58 5.90 -9.04
C TYR A 116 17.95 7.29 -8.50
N GLY A 117 18.60 7.32 -7.34
CA GLY A 117 19.09 8.54 -6.70
C GLY A 117 18.02 9.40 -6.02
N ARG A 118 16.73 9.03 -6.09
CA ARG A 118 15.66 9.73 -5.37
C ARG A 118 15.57 9.23 -3.94
N ALA A 119 15.57 10.16 -3.00
CA ALA A 119 15.52 9.83 -1.57
C ALA A 119 14.16 9.22 -1.19
N TYR A 120 14.21 8.18 -0.37
CA TYR A 120 13.03 7.54 0.20
C TYR A 120 13.27 7.19 1.66
N ILE A 121 12.17 7.01 2.41
CA ILE A 121 12.22 6.51 3.78
C ILE A 121 11.90 5.02 3.71
N GLU A 122 12.78 4.19 4.26
CA GLU A 122 12.55 2.76 4.38
C GLU A 122 11.84 2.43 5.70
N VAL A 123 10.73 1.70 5.61
CA VAL A 123 10.02 1.15 6.77
C VAL A 123 10.14 -0.37 6.72
N VAL A 124 10.95 -0.93 7.60
CA VAL A 124 11.21 -2.38 7.63
C VAL A 124 10.21 -3.11 8.52
N THR A 125 9.44 -4.03 7.94
CA THR A 125 8.52 -4.91 8.66
C THR A 125 9.22 -6.21 9.08
N ARG A 126 9.91 -6.16 10.24
CA ARG A 126 10.57 -7.35 10.80
C ARG A 126 9.55 -8.37 11.34
N ARG A 127 10.02 -9.60 11.52
CA ARG A 127 9.33 -10.60 12.35
C ARG A 127 9.19 -10.08 13.79
N LEU A 128 8.14 -10.52 14.47
CA LEU A 128 7.97 -10.24 15.89
C LEU A 128 9.11 -10.89 16.68
N MET A 129 9.56 -10.22 17.73
CA MET A 129 10.42 -10.82 18.74
C MET A 129 9.62 -11.85 19.55
N ARG A 130 10.33 -12.69 20.31
CA ARG A 130 9.70 -13.77 21.09
C ARG A 130 8.63 -13.24 22.04
N ASP A 131 8.93 -12.19 22.78
CA ASP A 131 8.04 -11.51 23.72
C ASP A 131 6.85 -10.84 23.01
N GLU A 132 7.09 -10.16 21.89
CA GLU A 132 6.03 -9.58 21.05
C GLU A 132 5.10 -10.65 20.48
N SER A 133 5.63 -11.82 20.13
CA SER A 133 4.86 -12.96 19.62
C SER A 133 3.97 -13.56 20.70
N LEU A 134 4.50 -13.69 21.93
CA LEU A 134 3.73 -14.14 23.09
C LEU A 134 2.61 -13.15 23.41
N ASP A 135 2.92 -11.86 23.46
CA ASP A 135 1.94 -10.79 23.71
C ASP A 135 0.86 -10.75 22.60
N PHE A 136 1.27 -10.88 21.34
CA PHE A 136 0.36 -10.96 20.19
C PHE A 136 -0.65 -12.11 20.34
N LEU A 137 -0.19 -13.33 20.65
CA LEU A 137 -1.09 -14.47 20.84
C LEU A 137 -1.97 -14.32 22.09
N ARG A 138 -1.40 -13.88 23.23
CA ARG A 138 -2.16 -13.66 24.47
C ARG A 138 -3.30 -12.68 24.27
N LYS A 139 -3.03 -11.56 23.60
CA LYS A 139 -4.06 -10.56 23.27
C LYS A 139 -5.14 -11.15 22.38
N GLY A 140 -4.76 -11.85 21.31
CA GLY A 140 -5.72 -12.50 20.40
C GLY A 140 -6.63 -13.51 21.10
N PHE A 141 -6.08 -14.36 21.98
CA PHE A 141 -6.89 -15.31 22.74
C PHE A 141 -7.75 -14.64 23.82
N SER A 142 -7.22 -13.60 24.48
CA SER A 142 -7.98 -12.80 25.44
C SER A 142 -9.19 -12.11 24.80
N GLU A 143 -9.06 -11.61 23.58
CA GLU A 143 -10.17 -11.00 22.82
C GLU A 143 -11.28 -12.02 22.51
N LEU A 144 -10.92 -13.30 22.40
CA LEU A 144 -11.86 -14.41 22.17
C LEU A 144 -12.38 -15.04 23.46
N GLY A 145 -11.89 -14.64 24.63
CA GLY A 145 -12.20 -15.28 25.91
C GLY A 145 -11.68 -16.71 26.03
N ILE A 146 -10.68 -17.09 25.22
CA ILE A 146 -10.08 -18.42 25.22
C ILE A 146 -8.86 -18.40 26.15
N ASN A 147 -8.77 -19.39 27.03
CA ASN A 147 -7.60 -19.56 27.88
C ASN A 147 -6.64 -20.59 27.26
N VAL A 148 -5.38 -20.20 27.06
CA VAL A 148 -4.31 -21.03 26.51
C VAL A 148 -3.15 -20.99 27.50
N SER A 149 -2.54 -22.15 27.79
CA SER A 149 -1.45 -22.21 28.77
C SER A 149 -0.20 -21.50 28.25
N ASP A 150 0.57 -20.90 29.17
CA ASP A 150 1.84 -20.25 28.81
C ASP A 150 2.83 -21.23 28.16
N ASP A 151 2.84 -22.50 28.59
CA ASP A 151 3.68 -23.54 27.99
C ASP A 151 3.33 -23.79 26.51
N GLU A 152 2.03 -23.80 26.17
CA GLU A 152 1.57 -23.95 24.79
C GLU A 152 1.99 -22.73 23.94
N LEU A 153 1.78 -21.52 24.46
CA LEU A 153 2.16 -20.29 23.77
C LEU A 153 3.66 -20.21 23.53
N VAL A 154 4.47 -20.56 24.53
CA VAL A 154 5.94 -20.62 24.42
C VAL A 154 6.35 -21.63 23.36
N TYR A 155 5.77 -22.83 23.39
CA TYR A 155 6.06 -23.86 22.39
C TYR A 155 5.76 -23.38 20.96
N VAL A 156 4.59 -22.76 20.76
CA VAL A 156 4.16 -22.26 19.44
C VAL A 156 5.06 -21.14 18.95
N VAL A 157 5.37 -20.16 19.79
CA VAL A 157 6.26 -19.05 19.41
C VAL A 157 7.63 -19.56 18.99
N ASP A 158 8.16 -20.57 19.69
CA ASP A 158 9.45 -21.17 19.39
C ASP A 158 9.45 -21.92 18.06
N LYS A 159 8.30 -22.48 17.67
CA LYS A 159 8.13 -23.15 16.38
C LYS A 159 7.88 -22.17 15.23
N LEU A 160 7.10 -21.11 15.45
CA LEU A 160 6.63 -20.20 14.39
C LEU A 160 7.53 -18.97 14.20
N ASN A 161 8.47 -18.75 15.12
CA ASN A 161 9.60 -17.82 14.99
C ASN A 161 9.18 -16.39 14.60
N GLY A 162 8.12 -15.89 15.24
CA GLY A 162 7.69 -14.49 15.11
C GLY A 162 7.09 -14.11 13.76
N ILE A 163 6.83 -15.06 12.87
CA ILE A 163 6.16 -14.77 11.60
C ILE A 163 4.67 -14.58 11.88
N ILE A 164 4.22 -13.32 11.82
CA ILE A 164 2.84 -12.91 12.14
C ILE A 164 1.81 -13.77 11.42
N GLY A 165 2.00 -14.03 10.12
CA GLY A 165 1.07 -14.86 9.35
C GLY A 165 0.86 -16.27 9.93
N TRP A 166 1.94 -16.91 10.40
CA TRP A 166 1.85 -18.24 11.01
C TRP A 166 1.23 -18.17 12.42
N LEU A 167 1.58 -17.16 13.22
CA LEU A 167 0.99 -16.95 14.55
C LEU A 167 -0.53 -16.74 14.45
N THR A 168 -0.97 -15.91 13.51
CA THR A 168 -2.38 -15.69 13.21
C THR A 168 -3.07 -16.97 12.76
N TYR A 169 -2.42 -17.75 11.89
CA TYR A 169 -2.97 -19.01 11.40
C TYR A 169 -3.14 -20.04 12.53
N TYR A 170 -2.15 -20.16 13.42
CA TYR A 170 -2.28 -20.98 14.62
C TYR A 170 -3.42 -20.51 15.53
N GLY A 171 -3.52 -19.21 15.82
CA GLY A 171 -4.60 -18.66 16.65
C GLY A 171 -5.99 -18.97 16.07
N TYR A 172 -6.13 -18.88 14.75
CA TYR A 172 -7.34 -19.29 14.03
C TYR A 172 -7.64 -20.79 14.21
N LEU A 173 -6.66 -21.67 13.99
CA LEU A 173 -6.87 -23.12 14.13
C LEU A 173 -7.23 -23.51 15.56
N ARG A 174 -6.49 -22.96 16.53
CA ARG A 174 -6.65 -23.26 17.97
C ARG A 174 -8.00 -22.78 18.50
N SER A 175 -8.49 -21.62 18.03
CA SER A 175 -9.80 -21.08 18.42
C SER A 175 -10.99 -21.84 17.86
N HIS A 176 -10.80 -22.58 16.77
CA HIS A 176 -11.83 -23.42 16.15
C HIS A 176 -11.71 -24.90 16.53
N GLY A 177 -10.76 -25.24 17.42
CA GLY A 177 -10.57 -26.61 17.93
C GLY A 177 -9.94 -27.57 16.92
N TYR A 178 -9.24 -27.07 15.90
CA TYR A 178 -8.52 -27.91 14.94
C TYR A 178 -7.18 -28.42 15.46
N VAL A 179 -6.60 -27.68 16.41
CA VAL A 179 -5.36 -27.99 17.14
C VAL A 179 -5.56 -27.66 18.61
#